data_AF-A0A7R9QTZ3-F1
#
_entry.id   AF-A0A7R9QTZ3-F1
#
_cell.length_a   1.000
_cell.length_b   1.000
_cell.length_c   1.000
_cell.angle_alpha   90.00
_cell.angle_beta   90.00
_cell.angle_gamma   90.00
#
_symmetry.space_group_name_H-M   'P 1'
#
loop_
_entity.id
_entity.type
_entity.pdbx_description
1 polymer ?
#
loop_
_entity_poly.entity_id
_entity_poly.type
_entity_poly.pdbx_seq_one_letter_code
_entity_poly.pdbx_strand_id
1 'polypeptide(L)'
;MMDANKHSIHKLFLFSPIDAKDDIEEKYERCLLFVQNLINGKSEKEGHEELTSTAIKSTTSHEDVCIGLVVTILTDSSSAQRHYRDLTYVTRDGMTYVLNVLNQIACDKYHKLHDSSRNQLIWILKEMIKTSVTGTDGLVMNLLRQIIGGDISPKNVWLIETLLDILVESRQWLEQISFLVASVVYTYLRLIGDHSNSLLVKLKQKEVDFCSSLLRERFADCIPIGRDLVRLLQNVARIPEFEKIWRDLFSNPTVFAPNFGGIHQLMKIRTSRRFFQSRLTPDMERKIVFLTSQVKFGQQKRYQDWFQRQYLSTPESQTL
;
A
#
# COMPACT_ATOMS: atom_id res chain seq x y z
N MET A 1 -26.55 -36.09 19.55
CA MET A 1 -25.28 -35.95 18.81
C MET A 1 -25.51 -34.88 17.74
N MET A 2 -25.44 -33.62 18.15
CA MET A 2 -25.66 -32.46 17.28
C MET A 2 -24.67 -31.38 17.70
N ASP A 3 -23.48 -31.44 17.11
CA ASP A 3 -22.48 -30.39 17.15
C ASP A 3 -21.87 -30.32 15.74
N ALA A 4 -22.61 -29.67 14.84
CA ALA A 4 -22.18 -29.41 13.47
C ALA A 4 -22.68 -28.04 13.03
N ASN A 5 -22.15 -26.99 13.68
CA ASN A 5 -22.01 -25.65 13.10
C ASN A 5 -21.10 -24.77 13.98
N LYS A 6 -19.88 -25.24 14.25
CA LYS A 6 -18.78 -24.30 14.53
C LYS A 6 -18.53 -23.57 13.22
N HIS A 7 -19.11 -22.38 13.05
CA HIS A 7 -18.68 -21.45 12.03
C HIS A 7 -17.17 -21.29 12.21
N SER A 8 -16.40 -21.82 11.27
CA SER A 8 -14.95 -21.66 11.24
C SER A 8 -14.70 -20.15 11.13
N ILE A 9 -14.37 -19.51 12.24
CA ILE A 9 -13.97 -18.10 12.25
C ILE A 9 -12.65 -18.06 11.48
N HIS A 10 -12.72 -17.54 10.25
CA HIS A 10 -11.53 -17.31 9.46
C HIS A 10 -10.76 -16.15 10.09
N LYS A 11 -9.66 -16.50 10.76
CA LYS A 11 -8.71 -15.51 11.29
C LYS A 11 -8.18 -14.64 10.15
N LEU A 12 -8.05 -13.35 10.41
CA LEU A 12 -7.54 -12.40 9.43
C LEU A 12 -6.01 -12.47 9.35
N PHE A 13 -5.35 -12.70 10.49
CA PHE A 13 -3.90 -12.75 10.58
C PHE A 13 -3.37 -14.17 10.84
N LEU A 14 -2.21 -14.44 10.23
CA LEU A 14 -1.38 -15.61 10.45
C LEU A 14 -0.63 -15.46 11.78
N PHE A 15 -0.84 -16.43 12.66
CA PHE A 15 -0.13 -16.56 13.93
C PHE A 15 0.55 -17.92 14.01
N SER A 16 1.79 -17.93 14.45
CA SER A 16 2.50 -19.12 14.89
C SER A 16 2.06 -19.52 16.31
N PRO A 17 2.29 -20.77 16.74
CA PRO A 17 1.94 -21.22 18.10
C PRO A 17 2.63 -20.46 19.24
N ILE A 18 3.71 -19.73 18.93
CA ILE A 18 4.49 -18.96 19.90
C ILE A 18 4.15 -17.46 19.88
N ASP A 19 3.31 -17.01 18.95
CA ASP A 19 2.89 -15.62 18.91
C ASP A 19 2.03 -15.29 20.12
N ALA A 20 2.29 -14.13 20.72
CA ALA A 20 1.45 -13.60 21.76
C ALA A 20 0.05 -13.30 21.22
N LYS A 21 -0.93 -13.30 22.13
CA LYS A 21 -2.28 -12.86 21.85
C LYS A 21 -2.27 -11.44 21.26
N ASP A 22 -3.03 -11.25 20.19
CA ASP A 22 -3.09 -10.00 19.44
C ASP A 22 -4.43 -9.28 19.69
N ASP A 23 -4.39 -8.17 20.41
CA ASP A 23 -5.59 -7.43 20.82
C ASP A 23 -6.40 -6.91 19.61
N ILE A 24 -5.74 -6.66 18.47
CA ILE A 24 -6.40 -6.20 17.24
C ILE A 24 -7.16 -7.36 16.61
N GLU A 25 -6.54 -8.54 16.50
CA GLU A 25 -7.23 -9.73 16.00
C GLU A 25 -8.45 -10.05 16.87
N GLU A 26 -8.31 -10.02 18.19
CA GLU A 26 -9.41 -10.34 19.09
C GLU A 26 -10.56 -9.33 19.00
N LYS A 27 -10.23 -8.03 18.82
CA LYS A 27 -11.23 -7.01 18.50
C LYS A 27 -11.94 -7.33 17.18
N TYR A 28 -11.20 -7.71 16.15
CA TYR A 28 -11.74 -7.98 14.81
C TYR A 28 -12.62 -9.23 14.79
N GLU A 29 -12.21 -10.32 15.44
CA GLU A 29 -13.01 -11.54 15.61
C GLU A 29 -14.33 -11.23 16.33
N ARG A 30 -14.29 -10.44 17.42
CA ARG A 30 -15.49 -10.02 18.15
C ARG A 30 -16.44 -9.19 17.27
N CYS A 31 -15.92 -8.26 16.49
CA CYS A 31 -16.73 -7.42 15.60
C CYS A 31 -17.33 -8.23 14.43
N LEU A 32 -16.57 -9.19 13.89
CA LEU A 32 -17.05 -10.12 12.87
C LEU A 32 -18.22 -10.95 13.39
N LEU A 33 -18.07 -11.57 14.57
CA LEU A 33 -19.13 -12.34 15.21
C LEU A 33 -20.36 -11.48 15.51
N PHE A 34 -20.15 -10.23 15.95
CA PHE A 34 -21.23 -9.29 16.20
C PHE A 34 -22.05 -9.04 14.92
N VAL A 35 -21.39 -8.72 13.80
CA VAL A 35 -22.07 -8.52 12.50
C VAL A 35 -22.76 -9.80 12.01
N GLN A 36 -22.09 -10.95 12.09
CA GLN A 36 -22.68 -12.24 11.70
C GLN A 36 -23.96 -12.54 12.50
N ASN A 37 -23.95 -12.30 13.81
CA ASN A 37 -25.13 -12.50 14.67
C ASN A 37 -26.27 -11.54 14.34
N LEU A 38 -25.98 -10.29 13.95
CA LEU A 38 -27.01 -9.32 13.56
C LEU A 38 -27.78 -9.73 12.31
N ILE A 39 -27.09 -10.38 11.35
CA ILE A 39 -27.65 -10.72 10.03
C ILE A 39 -28.03 -12.20 9.91
N ASN A 40 -27.72 -13.03 10.91
CA ASN A 40 -28.00 -14.47 10.87
C ASN A 40 -29.50 -14.75 10.72
N GLY A 41 -29.85 -15.62 9.76
CA GLY A 41 -31.23 -16.00 9.48
C GLY A 41 -32.11 -14.89 8.87
N LYS A 42 -31.54 -13.72 8.54
CA LYS A 42 -32.26 -12.60 7.94
C LYS A 42 -32.06 -12.57 6.42
N SER A 43 -33.05 -12.05 5.70
CA SER A 43 -32.88 -11.68 4.30
C SER A 43 -31.85 -10.56 4.14
N GLU A 44 -31.38 -10.29 2.92
CA GLU A 44 -30.40 -9.22 2.69
C GLU A 44 -30.92 -7.85 3.14
N LYS A 45 -32.20 -7.58 2.88
CA LYS A 45 -32.85 -6.32 3.24
C LYS A 45 -32.97 -6.17 4.75
N GLU A 46 -33.47 -7.20 5.44
CA GLU A 46 -33.60 -7.18 6.90
C GLU A 46 -32.25 -7.10 7.60
N GLY A 47 -31.23 -7.80 7.07
CA GLY A 47 -29.87 -7.72 7.57
C GLY A 47 -29.29 -6.30 7.42
N HIS A 48 -29.48 -5.69 6.26
CA HIS A 48 -29.06 -4.31 6.00
C HIS A 48 -29.76 -3.29 6.93
N GLU A 49 -31.07 -3.42 7.11
CA GLU A 49 -31.86 -2.57 8.02
C GLU A 49 -31.38 -2.71 9.47
N GLU A 50 -31.08 -3.94 9.91
CA GLU A 50 -30.52 -4.18 11.25
C GLU A 50 -29.13 -3.56 11.43
N LEU A 51 -28.23 -3.76 10.46
CA LEU A 51 -26.87 -3.19 10.50
C LEU A 51 -26.93 -1.67 10.60
N THR A 52 -27.77 -1.06 9.75
CA THR A 52 -27.97 0.39 9.74
C THR A 52 -28.53 0.87 11.07
N SER A 53 -29.65 0.28 11.52
CA SER A 53 -30.31 0.61 12.80
C SER A 53 -29.33 0.50 13.98
N THR A 54 -28.52 -0.55 14.02
CA THR A 54 -27.54 -0.77 15.08
C THR A 54 -26.38 0.22 15.03
N ALA A 55 -25.88 0.56 13.84
CA ALA A 55 -24.84 1.57 13.68
C ALA A 55 -25.30 2.98 14.13
N ILE A 56 -26.60 3.28 14.13
CA ILE A 56 -27.12 4.57 14.61
C ILE A 56 -27.07 4.68 16.15
N LYS A 57 -27.10 3.56 16.88
CA LYS A 57 -27.32 3.54 18.33
C LYS A 57 -26.21 4.24 19.12
N SER A 58 -24.95 4.08 18.70
CA SER A 58 -23.81 4.72 19.35
C SER A 58 -22.59 4.74 18.43
N THR A 59 -21.60 5.58 18.72
CA THR A 59 -20.30 5.59 18.02
C THR A 59 -19.61 4.22 18.11
N THR A 60 -19.60 3.60 19.28
CA THR A 60 -19.01 2.26 19.45
C THR A 60 -19.71 1.20 18.60
N SER A 61 -21.04 1.23 18.55
CA SER A 61 -21.80 0.31 17.69
C SER A 61 -21.53 0.55 16.20
N HIS A 62 -21.42 1.81 15.77
CA HIS A 62 -21.02 2.15 14.41
C HIS A 62 -19.63 1.58 14.07
N GLU A 63 -18.65 1.79 14.95
CA GLU A 63 -17.29 1.29 14.79
C GLU A 63 -17.23 -0.25 14.72
N ASP A 64 -17.91 -0.94 15.63
CA ASP A 64 -17.94 -2.41 15.68
C ASP A 64 -18.61 -3.00 14.42
N VAL A 65 -19.69 -2.39 13.93
CA VAL A 65 -20.32 -2.80 12.65
C VAL A 65 -19.37 -2.57 11.47
N CYS A 66 -18.71 -1.40 11.41
CA CYS A 66 -17.76 -1.10 10.33
C CYS A 66 -16.60 -2.10 10.30
N ILE A 67 -16.00 -2.40 11.46
CA ILE A 67 -14.91 -3.39 11.56
C ILE A 67 -15.42 -4.78 11.16
N GLY A 68 -16.58 -5.21 11.65
CA GLY A 68 -17.13 -6.52 11.33
C GLY A 68 -17.38 -6.70 9.82
N LEU A 69 -17.90 -5.66 9.15
CA LEU A 69 -18.06 -5.64 7.70
C LEU A 69 -16.72 -5.65 6.97
N VAL A 70 -15.74 -4.84 7.39
CA VAL A 70 -14.38 -4.85 6.80
C VAL A 70 -13.75 -6.23 6.91
N VAL A 71 -13.77 -6.86 8.09
CA VAL A 71 -13.21 -8.20 8.32
C VAL A 71 -13.94 -9.24 7.49
N THR A 72 -15.28 -9.14 7.35
CA THR A 72 -16.06 -10.02 6.47
C THR A 72 -15.58 -9.90 5.03
N ILE A 73 -15.42 -8.68 4.51
CA ILE A 73 -14.93 -8.45 3.14
C ILE A 73 -13.50 -8.98 2.97
N LEU A 74 -12.64 -8.84 3.98
CA LEU A 74 -11.25 -9.30 3.93
C LEU A 74 -11.09 -10.82 4.07
N THR A 75 -12.10 -11.53 4.56
CA THR A 75 -12.02 -12.98 4.82
C THR A 75 -12.91 -13.80 3.88
N ASP A 76 -13.96 -13.20 3.32
CA ASP A 76 -14.89 -13.86 2.39
C ASP A 76 -15.09 -13.03 1.11
N SER A 77 -14.41 -13.45 0.05
CA SER A 77 -14.53 -12.84 -1.27
C SER A 77 -15.93 -13.00 -1.91
N SER A 78 -16.70 -14.02 -1.54
CA SER A 78 -17.97 -14.33 -2.19
C SER A 78 -19.06 -13.32 -1.82
N SER A 79 -19.00 -12.77 -0.60
CA SER A 79 -19.96 -11.80 -0.09
C SER A 79 -19.40 -10.37 -0.05
N ALA A 80 -18.17 -10.16 -0.51
CA ALA A 80 -17.45 -8.89 -0.48
C ALA A 80 -18.23 -7.72 -1.09
N GLN A 81 -18.79 -7.89 -2.29
CA GLN A 81 -19.52 -6.83 -2.99
C GLN A 81 -20.76 -6.37 -2.21
N ARG A 82 -21.50 -7.32 -1.64
CA ARG A 82 -22.67 -7.04 -0.82
C ARG A 82 -22.28 -6.27 0.45
N HIS A 83 -21.31 -6.79 1.19
CA HIS A 83 -20.90 -6.17 2.45
C HIS A 83 -20.22 -4.82 2.24
N TYR A 84 -19.55 -4.59 1.11
CA TYR A 84 -19.05 -3.27 0.74
C TYR A 84 -20.19 -2.28 0.48
N ARG A 85 -21.25 -2.70 -0.22
CA ARG A 85 -22.47 -1.89 -0.37
C ARG A 85 -23.06 -1.55 0.99
N ASP A 86 -23.23 -2.54 1.87
CA ASP A 86 -23.74 -2.31 3.22
C ASP A 86 -22.86 -1.33 4.00
N LEU A 87 -21.54 -1.46 3.89
CA LEU A 87 -20.57 -0.56 4.50
C LEU A 87 -20.76 0.89 4.03
N THR A 88 -20.89 1.12 2.72
CA THR A 88 -21.09 2.49 2.17
C THR A 88 -22.35 3.17 2.70
N TYR A 89 -23.42 2.43 2.98
CA TYR A 89 -24.65 2.97 3.56
C TYR A 89 -24.58 3.16 5.08
N VAL A 90 -23.88 2.26 5.77
CA VAL A 90 -23.72 2.32 7.22
C VAL A 90 -22.81 3.48 7.64
N THR A 91 -21.74 3.73 6.88
CA THR A 91 -20.79 4.81 7.22
C THR A 91 -21.40 6.20 7.09
N ARG A 92 -21.08 7.06 8.05
CA ARG A 92 -21.60 8.44 8.13
C ARG A 92 -20.53 9.52 7.97
N ASP A 93 -19.28 9.09 7.91
CA ASP A 93 -18.07 9.91 7.91
C ASP A 93 -17.33 9.81 6.57
N GLY A 94 -18.04 9.47 5.49
CA GLY A 94 -17.45 9.28 4.17
C GLY A 94 -16.38 8.17 4.14
N MET A 95 -16.57 7.10 4.91
CA MET A 95 -15.63 5.97 5.05
C MET A 95 -14.31 6.31 5.77
N THR A 96 -14.22 7.44 6.47
CA THR A 96 -12.97 7.87 7.16
C THR A 96 -12.52 6.83 8.19
N TYR A 97 -13.41 6.35 9.06
CA TYR A 97 -13.09 5.33 10.05
C TYR A 97 -12.66 4.01 9.40
N VAL A 98 -13.35 3.59 8.34
CA VAL A 98 -13.00 2.40 7.56
C VAL A 98 -11.60 2.53 6.98
N LEU A 99 -11.27 3.67 6.38
CA LEU A 99 -9.92 3.94 5.87
C LEU A 99 -8.88 3.90 6.99
N ASN A 100 -9.16 4.40 8.19
CA ASN A 100 -8.23 4.31 9.31
C ASN A 100 -7.94 2.86 9.70
N VAL A 101 -8.96 2.00 9.73
CA VAL A 101 -8.82 0.55 9.98
C VAL A 101 -7.97 -0.11 8.88
N LEU A 102 -8.27 0.16 7.60
CA LEU A 102 -7.51 -0.40 6.47
C LEU A 102 -6.06 0.08 6.46
N ASN A 103 -5.81 1.35 6.77
CA ASN A 103 -4.47 1.92 6.90
C ASN A 103 -3.69 1.26 8.04
N GLN A 104 -4.33 1.01 9.18
CA GLN A 104 -3.69 0.29 10.28
C GLN A 104 -3.32 -1.15 9.88
N ILE A 105 -4.23 -1.86 9.19
CA ILE A 105 -3.97 -3.20 8.67
C ILE A 105 -2.79 -3.17 7.70
N ALA A 106 -2.81 -2.25 6.72
CA ALA A 106 -1.75 -2.12 5.72
C ALA A 106 -0.40 -1.77 6.35
N CYS A 107 -0.34 -0.85 7.31
CA CYS A 107 0.91 -0.43 7.96
C CYS A 107 1.47 -1.49 8.92
N ASP A 108 0.63 -2.04 9.78
CA ASP A 108 1.11 -2.77 10.96
C ASP A 108 1.00 -4.29 10.79
N LYS A 109 0.04 -4.76 10.00
CA LYS A 109 -0.32 -6.19 9.95
C LYS A 109 -0.26 -6.82 8.56
N TYR A 110 0.09 -6.07 7.51
CA TYR A 110 0.11 -6.59 6.14
C TYR A 110 0.94 -7.88 5.99
N HIS A 111 2.12 -7.93 6.62
CA HIS A 111 2.99 -9.11 6.62
C HIS A 111 2.34 -10.34 7.28
N LYS A 112 1.35 -10.16 8.16
CA LYS A 112 0.59 -11.23 8.81
C LYS A 112 -0.68 -11.60 8.07
N LEU A 113 -1.15 -10.85 7.07
CA LEU A 113 -2.36 -11.21 6.35
C LEU A 113 -2.22 -12.53 5.59
N HIS A 114 -3.31 -13.31 5.56
CA HIS A 114 -3.48 -14.40 4.59
C HIS A 114 -3.44 -13.87 3.15
N ASP A 115 -3.02 -14.71 2.20
CA ASP A 115 -2.92 -14.31 0.79
C ASP A 115 -4.30 -13.96 0.20
N SER A 116 -5.38 -14.66 0.58
CA SER A 116 -6.76 -14.31 0.23
C SER A 116 -7.15 -12.92 0.77
N SER A 117 -6.77 -12.59 2.00
CA SER A 117 -7.05 -11.29 2.60
C SER A 117 -6.24 -10.15 1.99
N ARG A 118 -5.02 -10.43 1.50
CA ARG A 118 -4.27 -9.45 0.68
C ARG A 118 -5.00 -9.15 -0.61
N ASN A 119 -5.50 -10.18 -1.32
CA ASN A 119 -6.31 -9.98 -2.52
C ASN A 119 -7.56 -9.13 -2.22
N GLN A 120 -8.24 -9.41 -1.12
CA GLN A 120 -9.42 -8.63 -0.72
C GLN A 120 -9.10 -7.20 -0.29
N LEU A 121 -7.94 -6.96 0.34
CA LEU A 121 -7.49 -5.60 0.66
C LEU A 121 -7.24 -4.78 -0.63
N ILE A 122 -6.64 -5.40 -1.64
CA ILE A 122 -6.49 -4.81 -2.98
C ILE A 122 -7.86 -4.58 -3.64
N TRP A 123 -8.80 -5.52 -3.49
CA TRP A 123 -10.15 -5.37 -4.03
C TRP A 123 -10.89 -4.18 -3.42
N ILE A 124 -10.87 -4.02 -2.08
CA ILE A 124 -11.47 -2.85 -1.41
C ILE A 124 -10.80 -1.55 -1.90
N LEU A 125 -9.47 -1.54 -2.03
CA LEU A 125 -8.76 -0.38 -2.55
C LEU A 125 -9.29 0.03 -3.94
N LYS A 126 -9.46 -0.93 -4.86
CA LYS A 126 -10.03 -0.68 -6.20
C LYS A 126 -11.42 -0.04 -6.11
N GLU A 127 -12.31 -0.58 -5.26
CA GLU A 127 -13.66 -0.03 -5.11
C GLU A 127 -13.66 1.39 -4.50
N MET A 128 -12.76 1.67 -3.55
CA MET A 128 -12.61 3.00 -2.96
C MET A 128 -12.07 4.04 -3.96
N ILE A 129 -11.13 3.64 -4.82
CA ILE A 129 -10.64 4.50 -5.91
C ILE A 129 -11.78 4.78 -6.91
N LYS A 130 -12.50 3.74 -7.34
CA LYS A 130 -13.62 3.84 -8.29
C LYS A 130 -14.74 4.76 -7.79
N THR A 131 -15.01 4.75 -6.49
CA THR A 131 -16.02 5.60 -5.85
C THR A 131 -15.45 6.93 -5.33
N SER A 132 -14.17 7.22 -5.59
CA SER A 132 -13.48 8.46 -5.21
C SER A 132 -13.59 8.79 -3.71
N VAL A 133 -13.45 7.76 -2.86
CA VAL A 133 -13.44 7.96 -1.41
C VAL A 133 -12.23 8.82 -1.02
N THR A 134 -12.49 9.93 -0.32
CA THR A 134 -11.45 10.86 0.15
C THR A 134 -10.48 10.17 1.10
N GLY A 135 -9.16 10.37 0.90
CA GLY A 135 -8.11 9.78 1.74
C GLY A 135 -7.62 8.39 1.30
N THR A 136 -8.17 7.86 0.20
CA THR A 136 -7.74 6.56 -0.37
C THR A 136 -6.27 6.57 -0.82
N ASP A 137 -5.72 7.73 -1.17
CA ASP A 137 -4.30 7.92 -1.45
C ASP A 137 -3.41 7.52 -0.27
N GLY A 138 -3.85 7.73 0.96
CA GLY A 138 -3.16 7.24 2.16
C GLY A 138 -3.01 5.73 2.18
N LEU A 139 -4.05 4.99 1.78
CA LEU A 139 -4.02 3.52 1.70
C LEU A 139 -3.08 3.05 0.59
N VAL A 140 -3.10 3.69 -0.58
CA VAL A 140 -2.13 3.43 -1.66
C VAL A 140 -0.72 3.64 -1.15
N MET A 141 -0.44 4.77 -0.48
CA MET A 141 0.89 5.07 0.06
C MET A 141 1.36 3.99 1.06
N ASN A 142 0.47 3.53 1.93
CA ASN A 142 0.80 2.50 2.92
C ASN A 142 1.06 1.13 2.30
N LEU A 143 0.36 0.80 1.20
CA LEU A 143 0.60 -0.41 0.41
C LEU A 143 1.87 -0.33 -0.44
N LEU A 144 2.17 0.82 -1.05
CA LEU A 144 3.45 1.07 -1.74
C LEU A 144 4.64 0.90 -0.79
N ARG A 145 4.46 1.26 0.49
CA ARG A 145 5.46 1.02 1.54
C ARG A 145 5.64 -0.45 1.92
N GLN A 146 4.72 -1.34 1.57
CA GLN A 146 4.91 -2.78 1.78
C GLN A 146 5.80 -3.41 0.71
N ILE A 147 6.03 -2.71 -0.41
CA ILE A 147 6.97 -3.14 -1.43
C ILE A 147 8.41 -3.02 -0.89
N ILE A 148 9.15 -4.12 -0.98
CA ILE A 148 10.57 -4.18 -0.62
C ILE A 148 11.41 -4.02 -1.89
N GLY A 149 12.28 -3.02 -1.93
CA GLY A 149 13.28 -2.90 -2.99
C GLY A 149 14.32 -4.04 -2.90
N GLY A 150 14.77 -4.56 -4.04
CA GLY A 150 15.73 -5.65 -4.09
C GLY A 150 15.17 -7.02 -3.67
N ASP A 151 13.84 -7.16 -3.56
CA ASP A 151 13.15 -8.43 -3.31
C ASP A 151 12.34 -8.85 -4.53
N ILE A 152 12.77 -9.93 -5.21
CA ILE A 152 12.09 -10.50 -6.38
C ILE A 152 11.22 -11.71 -6.02
N SER A 153 10.89 -11.89 -4.74
CA SER A 153 9.98 -12.96 -4.31
C SER A 153 8.60 -12.81 -4.98
N PRO A 154 7.91 -13.92 -5.31
CA PRO A 154 6.63 -13.86 -6.01
C PRO A 154 5.59 -12.97 -5.31
N LYS A 155 5.59 -12.93 -3.97
CA LYS A 155 4.67 -12.10 -3.19
C LYS A 155 4.94 -10.60 -3.33
N ASN A 156 6.21 -10.20 -3.35
CA ASN A 156 6.58 -8.80 -3.55
C ASN A 156 6.30 -8.35 -4.99
N VAL A 157 6.71 -9.17 -5.97
CA VAL A 157 6.44 -8.93 -7.40
C VAL A 157 4.95 -8.83 -7.69
N TRP A 158 4.13 -9.71 -7.10
CA TRP A 158 2.68 -9.66 -7.21
C TRP A 158 2.11 -8.31 -6.72
N LEU A 159 2.57 -7.81 -5.56
CA LEU A 159 2.10 -6.53 -5.04
C LEU A 159 2.51 -5.36 -5.94
N ILE A 160 3.75 -5.36 -6.42
CA ILE A 160 4.29 -4.34 -7.35
C ILE A 160 3.42 -4.26 -8.60
N GLU A 161 3.21 -5.40 -9.27
CA GLU A 161 2.45 -5.45 -10.53
C GLU A 161 0.98 -5.10 -10.28
N THR A 162 0.38 -5.62 -9.22
CA THR A 162 -1.04 -5.38 -8.91
C THR A 162 -1.33 -3.91 -8.62
N LEU A 163 -0.47 -3.24 -7.85
CA LEU A 163 -0.61 -1.80 -7.59
C LEU A 163 -0.33 -0.98 -8.86
N LEU A 164 0.59 -1.42 -9.71
CA LEU A 164 0.89 -0.75 -10.97
C LEU A 164 -0.32 -0.79 -11.90
N ASP A 165 -0.91 -1.98 -12.08
CA ASP A 165 -2.09 -2.17 -12.90
C ASP A 165 -3.25 -1.31 -12.40
N ILE A 166 -3.46 -1.21 -11.07
CA ILE A 166 -4.44 -0.29 -10.47
C ILE A 166 -4.16 1.16 -10.88
N LEU A 167 -2.94 1.62 -10.68
CA LEU A 167 -2.58 3.02 -10.90
C LEU A 167 -2.63 3.40 -12.40
N VAL A 168 -2.35 2.44 -13.28
CA VAL A 168 -2.52 2.58 -14.73
C VAL A 168 -4.01 2.67 -15.09
N GLU A 169 -4.84 1.76 -14.58
CA GLU A 169 -6.29 1.74 -14.80
C GLU A 169 -6.97 3.00 -14.25
N SER A 170 -6.55 3.47 -13.07
CA SER A 170 -7.12 4.61 -12.37
C SER A 170 -6.29 5.90 -12.54
N ARG A 171 -5.61 6.04 -13.68
CA ARG A 171 -4.65 7.14 -13.87
C ARG A 171 -5.27 8.53 -13.71
N GLN A 172 -6.48 8.74 -14.20
CA GLN A 172 -7.17 10.03 -14.08
C GLN A 172 -7.40 10.42 -12.60
N TRP A 173 -7.69 9.45 -11.74
CA TRP A 173 -7.80 9.67 -10.30
C TRP A 173 -6.44 10.00 -9.67
N LEU A 174 -5.39 9.25 -10.04
CA LEU A 174 -4.02 9.48 -9.55
C LEU A 174 -3.53 10.90 -9.85
N GLU A 175 -3.74 11.40 -11.07
CA GLU A 175 -3.24 12.71 -11.53
C GLU A 175 -3.90 13.91 -10.84
N GLN A 176 -4.99 13.69 -10.09
CA GLN A 176 -5.59 14.71 -9.23
C GLN A 176 -4.80 14.92 -7.92
N ILE A 177 -3.86 14.02 -7.60
CA ILE A 177 -3.19 13.96 -6.30
C ILE A 177 -1.67 14.11 -6.51
N SER A 178 -1.19 15.35 -6.66
CA SER A 178 0.21 15.66 -7.00
C SER A 178 1.26 14.94 -6.16
N PHE A 179 1.06 14.86 -4.84
CA PHE A 179 2.02 14.18 -3.97
C PHE A 179 2.03 12.66 -4.18
N LEU A 180 0.89 12.05 -4.52
CA LEU A 180 0.81 10.64 -4.85
C LEU A 180 1.51 10.35 -6.18
N VAL A 181 1.30 11.19 -7.21
CA VAL A 181 2.05 11.10 -8.49
C VAL A 181 3.56 11.06 -8.23
N ALA A 182 4.07 12.02 -7.47
CA ALA A 182 5.49 12.08 -7.11
C ALA A 182 5.96 10.81 -6.40
N SER A 183 5.16 10.31 -5.44
CA SER A 183 5.51 9.14 -4.64
C SER A 183 5.49 7.84 -5.44
N VAL A 184 4.55 7.71 -6.38
CA VAL A 184 4.45 6.59 -7.32
C VAL A 184 5.64 6.58 -8.26
N VAL A 185 5.96 7.71 -8.90
CA VAL A 185 7.15 7.83 -9.78
C VAL A 185 8.43 7.52 -9.00
N TYR A 186 8.58 8.07 -7.79
CA TYR A 186 9.73 7.80 -6.93
C TYR A 186 9.85 6.31 -6.58
N THR A 187 8.72 5.64 -6.31
CA THR A 187 8.67 4.22 -5.98
C THR A 187 9.08 3.36 -7.17
N TYR A 188 8.43 3.53 -8.32
CA TYR A 188 8.63 2.66 -9.48
C TYR A 188 9.94 2.93 -10.22
N LEU A 189 10.43 4.18 -10.29
CA LEU A 189 11.78 4.45 -10.82
C LEU A 189 12.87 3.69 -10.05
N ARG A 190 12.70 3.54 -8.73
CA ARG A 190 13.62 2.74 -7.91
C ARG A 190 13.49 1.24 -8.24
N LEU A 191 12.27 0.72 -8.43
CA LEU A 191 12.02 -0.71 -8.65
C LEU A 191 12.47 -1.23 -10.02
N ILE A 192 12.46 -0.37 -11.05
CA ILE A 192 12.88 -0.74 -12.42
C ILE A 192 14.28 -1.39 -12.46
N GLY A 193 15.18 -0.97 -11.57
CA GLY A 193 16.52 -1.55 -11.45
C GLY A 193 16.52 -3.03 -11.02
N ASP A 194 15.58 -3.42 -10.18
CA ASP A 194 15.48 -4.76 -9.58
C ASP A 194 14.91 -5.78 -10.58
N HIS A 195 14.11 -5.34 -11.54
CA HIS A 195 13.42 -6.20 -12.51
C HIS A 195 14.21 -6.47 -13.79
N SER A 196 15.54 -6.53 -13.68
CA SER A 196 16.43 -6.77 -14.83
C SER A 196 16.50 -8.24 -15.28
N ASN A 197 15.90 -9.16 -14.53
CA ASN A 197 15.79 -10.57 -14.91
C ASN A 197 14.86 -10.74 -16.12
N SER A 198 15.24 -11.63 -17.06
CA SER A 198 14.44 -12.04 -18.23
C SER A 198 12.97 -12.39 -17.91
N LEU A 199 12.69 -12.96 -16.74
CA LEU A 199 11.33 -13.34 -16.32
C LEU A 199 10.45 -12.13 -15.98
N LEU A 200 11.05 -10.98 -15.66
CA LEU A 200 10.36 -9.77 -15.20
C LEU A 200 10.35 -8.66 -16.26
N VAL A 201 10.80 -8.93 -17.48
CA VAL A 201 10.91 -7.92 -18.56
C VAL A 201 9.56 -7.26 -18.86
N LYS A 202 8.45 -8.02 -18.82
CA LYS A 202 7.11 -7.46 -19.04
C LYS A 202 6.71 -6.47 -17.95
N LEU A 203 6.95 -6.82 -16.68
CA LEU A 203 6.71 -5.93 -15.56
C LEU A 203 7.58 -4.69 -15.66
N LYS A 204 8.88 -4.86 -15.88
CA LYS A 204 9.82 -3.76 -16.08
C LYS A 204 9.37 -2.80 -17.17
N GLN A 205 8.90 -3.31 -18.31
CA GLN A 205 8.42 -2.45 -19.40
C GLN A 205 7.17 -1.66 -18.98
N LYS A 206 6.20 -2.29 -18.29
CA LYS A 206 5.04 -1.55 -17.75
C LYS A 206 5.48 -0.42 -16.81
N GLU A 207 6.46 -0.66 -15.93
CA GLU A 207 6.99 0.34 -15.01
C GLU A 207 7.67 1.50 -15.75
N VAL A 208 8.47 1.18 -16.78
CA VAL A 208 9.15 2.15 -17.65
C VAL A 208 8.14 3.03 -18.39
N ASP A 209 7.16 2.42 -19.04
CA ASP A 209 6.13 3.11 -19.81
C ASP A 209 5.34 4.07 -18.90
N PHE A 210 4.90 3.56 -17.74
CA PHE A 210 4.13 4.34 -16.79
C PHE A 210 4.92 5.51 -16.20
N CYS A 211 6.14 5.27 -15.70
CA CYS A 211 6.97 6.32 -15.12
C CYS A 211 7.40 7.36 -16.16
N SER A 212 7.79 6.92 -17.37
CA SER A 212 8.22 7.84 -18.42
C SER A 212 7.08 8.73 -18.90
N SER A 213 5.86 8.19 -19.00
CA SER A 213 4.67 8.97 -19.34
C SER A 213 4.31 9.98 -18.24
N LEU A 214 4.27 9.58 -16.96
CA LEU A 214 4.03 10.51 -15.86
C LEU A 214 5.10 11.61 -15.77
N LEU A 215 6.37 11.28 -16.00
CA LEU A 215 7.44 12.28 -16.05
C LEU A 215 7.27 13.26 -17.21
N ARG A 216 6.71 12.84 -18.35
CA ARG A 216 6.48 13.74 -19.50
C ARG A 216 5.26 14.62 -19.32
N GLU A 217 4.19 14.07 -18.75
CA GLU A 217 2.89 14.73 -18.70
C GLU A 217 2.63 15.46 -17.38
N ARG A 218 3.22 14.99 -16.28
CA ARG A 218 3.02 15.47 -14.91
C ARG A 218 4.33 15.85 -14.23
N PHE A 219 5.31 16.35 -14.99
CA PHE A 219 6.63 16.66 -14.45
C PHE A 219 6.61 17.66 -13.28
N ALA A 220 5.72 18.65 -13.33
CA ALA A 220 5.54 19.64 -12.28
C ALA A 220 5.24 18.99 -10.91
N ASP A 221 4.48 17.90 -10.90
CA ASP A 221 4.18 17.13 -9.70
C ASP A 221 5.42 16.35 -9.19
N CYS A 222 6.37 16.03 -10.07
CA CYS A 222 7.60 15.31 -9.74
C CYS A 222 8.74 16.23 -9.25
N ILE A 223 8.72 17.53 -9.58
CA ILE A 223 9.74 18.51 -9.15
C ILE A 223 9.99 18.50 -7.62
N PRO A 224 8.96 18.40 -6.75
CA PRO A 224 9.14 18.34 -5.29
C PRO A 224 9.97 17.15 -4.77
N ILE A 225 10.19 16.10 -5.58
CA ILE A 225 11.15 15.04 -5.25
C ILE A 225 12.54 15.63 -5.10
N GLY A 226 12.90 16.62 -5.93
CA GLY A 226 14.17 17.33 -5.89
C GLY A 226 15.35 16.48 -6.34
N ARG A 227 16.51 16.70 -5.73
CA ARG A 227 17.80 16.12 -6.16
C ARG A 227 17.81 14.60 -6.28
N ASP A 228 17.04 13.89 -5.47
CA ASP A 228 17.02 12.43 -5.51
C ASP A 228 16.30 11.88 -6.75
N LEU A 229 15.43 12.66 -7.40
CA LEU A 229 14.87 12.31 -8.71
C LEU A 229 15.98 12.14 -9.74
N VAL A 230 17.00 13.01 -9.71
CA VAL A 230 18.15 12.95 -10.61
C VAL A 230 18.93 11.65 -10.40
N ARG A 231 19.12 11.23 -9.14
CA ARG A 231 19.77 9.96 -8.80
C ARG A 231 18.96 8.76 -9.32
N LEU A 232 17.64 8.76 -9.13
CA LEU A 232 16.77 7.70 -9.65
C LEU A 232 16.80 7.62 -11.17
N LEU A 233 16.70 8.75 -11.86
CA LEU A 233 16.82 8.82 -13.32
C LEU A 233 18.19 8.35 -13.82
N GLN A 234 19.26 8.60 -13.07
CA GLN A 234 20.61 8.17 -13.43
C GLN A 234 20.71 6.64 -13.44
N ASN A 235 20.07 5.98 -12.46
CA ASN A 235 20.08 4.52 -12.36
C ASN A 235 19.40 3.82 -13.54
N VAL A 236 18.44 4.50 -14.19
CA VAL A 236 17.69 3.98 -15.33
C VAL A 236 18.07 4.63 -16.67
N ALA A 237 19.13 5.44 -16.71
CA ALA A 237 19.48 6.28 -17.86
C ALA A 237 19.78 5.52 -19.16
N ARG A 238 20.15 4.23 -19.06
CA ARG A 238 20.46 3.37 -20.22
C ARG A 238 19.21 2.78 -20.89
N ILE A 239 18.03 2.95 -20.29
CA ILE A 239 16.76 2.52 -20.87
C ILE A 239 16.33 3.59 -21.88
N PRO A 240 15.97 3.24 -23.14
CA PRO A 240 15.77 4.20 -24.22
C PRO A 240 14.79 5.35 -23.91
N GLU A 241 13.72 5.06 -23.18
CA GLU A 241 12.68 6.01 -22.76
C GLU A 241 13.25 7.07 -21.82
N PHE A 242 14.09 6.65 -20.86
CA PHE A 242 14.76 7.55 -19.92
C PHE A 242 15.98 8.24 -20.53
N GLU A 243 16.67 7.63 -21.50
CA GLU A 243 17.72 8.31 -22.26
C GLU A 243 17.16 9.55 -22.98
N LYS A 244 15.97 9.41 -23.60
CA LYS A 244 15.26 10.55 -24.21
C LYS A 244 14.88 11.61 -23.18
N ILE A 245 14.39 11.20 -22.01
CA ILE A 245 14.07 12.13 -20.92
C ILE A 245 15.34 12.89 -20.48
N TRP A 246 16.46 12.19 -20.31
CA TRP A 246 17.75 12.82 -19.98
C TRP A 246 18.19 13.83 -21.01
N ARG A 247 18.09 13.49 -22.30
CA ARG A 247 18.39 14.41 -23.40
C ARG A 247 17.55 15.68 -23.29
N ASP A 248 16.23 15.52 -23.18
CA ASP A 248 15.29 16.64 -23.06
C ASP A 248 15.58 17.50 -21.81
N LEU A 249 15.91 16.87 -20.66
CA LEU A 249 16.21 17.59 -19.41
C LEU A 249 17.42 18.53 -19.53
N PHE A 250 18.40 18.18 -20.38
CA PHE A 250 19.57 19.00 -20.63
C PHE A 250 19.39 19.98 -21.79
N SER A 251 18.80 19.55 -22.91
CA SER A 251 18.74 20.35 -24.13
C SER A 251 17.45 21.15 -24.30
N ASN A 252 16.35 20.73 -23.69
CA ASN A 252 15.04 21.37 -23.86
C ASN A 252 14.14 21.21 -22.60
N PRO A 253 14.57 21.69 -21.42
CA PRO A 253 13.86 21.43 -20.16
C PRO A 253 12.44 22.01 -20.10
N THR A 254 12.15 23.04 -20.90
CA THR A 254 10.82 23.67 -20.94
C THR A 254 9.72 22.77 -21.52
N VAL A 255 10.08 21.68 -22.21
CA VAL A 255 9.12 20.67 -22.67
C VAL A 255 8.41 19.96 -21.51
N PHE A 256 9.04 19.90 -20.35
CA PHE A 256 8.49 19.25 -19.16
C PHE A 256 7.58 20.19 -18.35
N ALA A 257 7.98 21.46 -18.23
CA ALA A 257 7.14 22.51 -17.67
C ALA A 257 7.67 23.88 -18.12
N PRO A 258 6.80 24.87 -18.41
CA PRO A 258 7.21 26.17 -18.95
C PRO A 258 8.27 26.91 -18.11
N ASN A 259 8.20 26.76 -16.79
CA ASN A 259 9.07 27.44 -15.84
C ASN A 259 10.19 26.54 -15.28
N PHE A 260 10.42 25.37 -15.88
CA PHE A 260 11.46 24.47 -15.40
C PHE A 260 12.83 24.88 -15.94
N GLY A 261 13.69 25.36 -15.03
CA GLY A 261 15.05 25.84 -15.34
C GLY A 261 16.08 24.74 -15.57
N GLY A 262 15.65 23.49 -15.76
CA GLY A 262 16.53 22.33 -15.98
C GLY A 262 17.06 21.69 -14.69
N ILE A 263 17.98 20.74 -14.86
CA ILE A 263 18.45 19.84 -13.79
C ILE A 263 19.04 20.59 -12.59
N HIS A 264 19.69 21.74 -12.80
CA HIS A 264 20.22 22.57 -11.70
C HIS A 264 19.14 22.98 -10.70
N GLN A 265 17.90 23.21 -11.15
CA GLN A 265 16.77 23.49 -10.27
C GLN A 265 16.47 22.29 -9.36
N LEU A 266 16.42 21.06 -9.91
CA LEU A 266 16.20 19.85 -9.11
C LEU A 266 17.31 19.66 -8.08
N MET A 267 18.57 19.87 -8.48
CA MET A 267 19.73 19.69 -7.60
C MET A 267 19.73 20.65 -6.39
N LYS A 268 19.12 21.83 -6.52
CA LYS A 268 18.92 22.79 -5.41
C LYS A 268 17.78 22.40 -4.47
N ILE A 269 16.82 21.61 -4.93
CA ILE A 269 15.67 21.19 -4.12
C ILE A 269 16.09 19.98 -3.28
N ARG A 270 16.09 20.15 -1.95
CA ARG A 270 16.30 19.04 -1.03
C ARG A 270 15.11 18.08 -1.08
N THR A 271 15.39 16.80 -1.27
CA THR A 271 14.37 15.74 -1.20
C THR A 271 13.75 15.64 0.19
N SER A 272 12.42 15.67 0.22
CA SER A 272 11.63 15.50 1.45
C SER A 272 11.88 14.12 2.08
N ARG A 273 11.89 14.08 3.42
CA ARG A 273 12.02 12.83 4.19
C ARG A 273 10.91 11.81 3.86
N ARG A 274 9.74 12.29 3.44
CA ARG A 274 8.60 11.43 3.07
C ARG A 274 8.94 10.48 1.91
N PHE A 275 9.77 10.92 0.95
CA PHE A 275 10.22 10.06 -0.14
C PHE A 275 11.20 8.98 0.34
N PHE A 276 12.17 9.33 1.19
CA PHE A 276 13.06 8.33 1.79
C PHE A 276 12.31 7.31 2.65
N GLN A 277 11.38 7.77 3.47
CA GLN A 277 10.52 6.89 4.29
C GLN A 277 9.69 5.95 3.43
N SER A 278 9.24 6.37 2.24
CA SER A 278 8.47 5.52 1.32
C SER A 278 9.24 4.32 0.75
N ARG A 279 10.57 4.25 0.95
CA ARG A 279 11.43 3.13 0.54
C ARG A 279 11.69 2.13 1.63
N LEU A 280 11.24 2.42 2.84
CA LEU A 280 11.33 1.53 3.98
C LEU A 280 9.96 1.01 4.31
N THR A 281 9.85 -0.32 4.42
CA THR A 281 8.67 -0.91 5.04
C THR A 281 8.51 -0.42 6.47
N PRO A 282 7.29 -0.39 7.02
CA PRO A 282 7.09 -0.01 8.42
C PRO A 282 7.93 -0.85 9.39
N ASP A 283 8.17 -2.13 9.09
CA ASP A 283 9.04 -2.98 9.91
C ASP A 283 10.53 -2.59 9.83
N MET A 284 11.04 -2.32 8.61
CA MET A 284 12.40 -1.82 8.44
C MET A 284 12.61 -0.49 9.18
N GLU A 285 11.67 0.44 9.03
CA GLU A 285 11.70 1.73 9.72
C GLU A 285 11.76 1.53 11.24
N ARG A 286 10.85 0.73 11.82
CA ARG A 286 10.83 0.44 13.26
C ARG A 286 12.16 -0.13 13.75
N LYS A 287 12.74 -1.08 13.00
CA LYS A 287 14.04 -1.70 13.34
C LYS A 287 15.19 -0.71 13.26
N ILE A 288 15.24 0.13 12.23
CA ILE A 288 16.29 1.15 12.07
C ILE A 288 16.18 2.22 13.16
N VAL A 289 14.96 2.68 13.46
CA VAL A 289 14.71 3.64 14.55
C VAL A 289 15.13 3.06 15.89
N PHE A 290 14.79 1.81 16.18
CA PHE A 290 15.24 1.14 17.40
C PHE A 290 16.77 1.04 17.47
N LEU A 291 17.41 0.60 16.38
CA LEU A 291 18.87 0.48 16.30
C LEU A 291 19.58 1.82 16.52
N THR A 292 19.02 2.92 16.02
CA THR A 292 19.65 4.25 16.07
C THR A 292 19.30 5.06 17.33
N SER A 293 18.24 4.70 18.05
CA SER A 293 17.80 5.44 19.25
C SER A 293 17.96 4.69 20.56
N GLN A 294 17.90 3.35 20.57
CA GLN A 294 17.87 2.54 21.79
C GLN A 294 19.11 1.66 21.98
N VAL A 295 19.82 1.31 20.90
CA VAL A 295 20.97 0.41 20.97
C VAL A 295 22.25 1.19 21.25
N LYS A 296 22.94 0.83 22.35
CA LYS A 296 24.23 1.43 22.70
C LYS A 296 25.32 1.03 21.70
N PHE A 297 26.22 1.96 21.42
CA PHE A 297 27.42 1.67 20.64
C PHE A 297 28.24 0.55 21.30
N GLY A 298 28.65 -0.44 20.51
CA GLY A 298 29.29 -1.68 20.95
C GLY A 298 28.32 -2.87 21.08
N GLN A 299 27.01 -2.65 21.10
CA GLN A 299 25.99 -3.71 21.25
C GLN A 299 25.18 -3.98 19.97
N GLN A 300 25.52 -3.34 18.85
CA GLN A 300 24.74 -3.38 17.61
C GLN A 300 24.85 -4.69 16.81
N LYS A 301 25.89 -5.51 17.04
CA LYS A 301 26.23 -6.65 16.16
C LYS A 301 25.04 -7.59 15.91
N ARG A 302 24.36 -8.04 16.98
CA ARG A 302 23.24 -8.97 16.85
C ARG A 302 22.06 -8.38 16.07
N TYR A 303 21.77 -7.10 16.27
CA TYR A 303 20.70 -6.39 15.56
C TYR A 303 21.03 -6.19 14.08
N GLN A 304 22.28 -5.85 13.77
CA GLN A 304 22.79 -5.77 12.40
C GLN A 304 22.71 -7.13 11.70
N ASP A 305 23.15 -8.21 12.38
CA ASP A 305 23.07 -9.57 11.84
C ASP A 305 21.62 -9.99 11.54
N TRP A 306 20.66 -9.64 12.42
CA TRP A 306 19.24 -9.90 12.18
C TRP A 306 18.67 -9.12 11.00
N PHE A 307 18.96 -7.82 10.93
CA PHE A 307 18.51 -6.98 9.82
C PHE A 307 19.12 -7.47 8.50
N GLN A 308 20.41 -7.78 8.49
CA GLN A 308 21.11 -8.27 7.31
C GLN A 308 20.54 -9.61 6.83
N ARG A 309 20.32 -10.56 7.73
CA ARG A 309 19.73 -11.87 7.37
C ARG A 309 18.36 -11.71 6.72
N GLN A 310 17.55 -10.80 7.24
CA GLN A 310 16.17 -10.64 6.78
C GLN A 310 16.07 -9.82 5.48
N TYR A 311 16.91 -8.80 5.30
CA TYR A 311 16.71 -7.78 4.27
C TYR A 311 17.86 -7.59 3.30
N LEU A 312 19.07 -8.06 3.63
CA LEU A 312 20.30 -7.78 2.88
C LEU A 312 21.10 -9.06 2.58
N SER A 313 20.43 -10.22 2.53
CA SER A 313 21.07 -11.54 2.42
C SER A 313 21.10 -12.10 0.99
N THR A 314 20.45 -11.44 0.03
CA THR A 314 20.39 -11.88 -1.38
C THR A 314 21.21 -10.94 -2.29
N PRO A 315 21.69 -11.40 -3.45
CA PRO A 315 22.32 -10.52 -4.44
C PRO A 315 21.43 -9.34 -4.86
N GLU A 316 20.12 -9.58 -5.01
CA GLU A 316 19.14 -8.59 -5.42
C GLU A 316 18.97 -7.50 -4.35
N SER A 317 19.08 -7.86 -3.07
CA SER A 317 18.91 -6.93 -1.95
C SER A 317 19.99 -5.85 -1.84
N GLN A 318 21.08 -5.95 -2.61
CA GLN A 318 22.14 -4.92 -2.64
C GLN A 318 21.65 -3.56 -3.14
N THR A 319 20.51 -3.52 -3.83
CA THR A 319 19.94 -2.27 -4.32
C THR A 319 19.13 -1.52 -3.24
N LEU A 320 18.71 -2.20 -2.15
CA LEU A 320 17.84 -1.66 -1.09
C LEU A 320 18.43 -0.41 -0.43
#